data_AF-A0A355TYP2-F1
#
_entry.id   AF-A0A355TYP2-F1
#
_cell.length_a   1.000
_cell.length_b   1.000
_cell.length_c   1.000
_cell.angle_alpha   90.00
_cell.angle_beta   90.00
_cell.angle_gamma   90.00
#
_symmetry.space_group_name_H-M   'P 1'
#
loop_
_entity.id
_entity.type
_entity.pdbx_description
1 polymer ?
#
loop_
_entity_poly.entity_id
_entity_poly.type
_entity_poly.pdbx_seq_one_letter_code
_entity_poly.pdbx_strand_id
1 'polypeptide(L)'
;MSKEKMLVRNLYDLDKTIAKPLLEGIDYPWEALPKIKDFIIELGKTLDPDIFEQRGENIWVAKSATVFESAHLGGPLIICEEAEVRHCAFIRGSAIVGKGAVVGNSTELKNSILFDGVQVPHYNYIGDSILGYKSHTGAGTITSNLKSDKSLVT
;
A
#
# COMPACT_ATOMS: atom_id res chain seq x y z
N MET A 1 -7.82 -21.07 11.85
CA MET A 1 -8.52 -19.87 12.38
C MET A 1 -9.96 -19.90 11.84
N SER A 2 -10.99 -19.54 12.61
CA SER A 2 -12.36 -19.51 12.07
C SER A 2 -12.51 -18.38 11.06
N LYS A 3 -13.36 -18.56 10.04
CA LYS A 3 -13.62 -17.53 9.01
C LYS A 3 -14.08 -16.20 9.62
N GLU A 4 -14.87 -16.26 10.69
CA GLU A 4 -15.33 -15.08 11.43
C GLU A 4 -14.17 -14.22 11.99
N LYS A 5 -13.07 -14.84 12.45
CA LYS A 5 -11.90 -14.09 12.94
C LYS A 5 -11.10 -13.41 11.83
N MET A 6 -11.30 -13.82 10.57
CA MET A 6 -10.60 -13.28 9.41
C MET A 6 -11.36 -12.13 8.73
N LEU A 7 -12.50 -11.70 9.29
CA LEU A 7 -13.22 -10.56 8.77
C LEU A 7 -12.39 -9.28 8.91
N VAL A 8 -12.46 -8.39 7.93
CA VAL A 8 -11.75 -7.10 7.92
C VAL A 8 -11.96 -6.33 9.23
N ARG A 9 -13.22 -6.22 9.67
CA ARG A 9 -13.61 -5.54 10.91
C ARG A 9 -12.95 -6.07 12.19
N ASN A 10 -12.43 -7.30 12.14
CA ASN A 10 -11.78 -7.96 13.28
C ASN A 10 -10.25 -7.90 13.19
N LEU A 11 -9.68 -7.59 12.01
CA LEU A 11 -8.25 -7.60 11.75
C LEU A 11 -7.63 -6.21 11.71
N TYR A 12 -8.38 -5.19 11.27
CA TYR A 12 -7.83 -3.88 10.94
C TYR A 12 -8.55 -2.74 11.64
N ASP A 13 -7.78 -1.74 12.07
CA ASP A 13 -8.27 -0.41 12.45
C ASP A 13 -8.40 0.44 11.17
N LEU A 14 -9.61 0.51 10.62
CA LEU A 14 -9.86 1.18 9.34
C LEU A 14 -9.75 2.71 9.43
N ASP A 15 -9.72 3.30 10.62
CA ASP A 15 -9.47 4.74 10.80
C ASP A 15 -8.00 5.12 10.59
N LYS A 16 -7.14 4.13 10.28
CA LYS A 16 -5.70 4.27 10.05
C LYS A 16 -5.30 4.00 8.61
N THR A 17 -6.21 4.25 7.67
CA THR A 17 -5.92 4.14 6.24
C THR A 17 -6.90 4.95 5.41
N ILE A 18 -6.40 5.55 4.33
CA ILE A 18 -7.25 6.17 3.29
C ILE A 18 -8.05 5.12 2.49
N ALA A 19 -7.67 3.84 2.59
CA ALA A 19 -8.36 2.73 1.92
C ALA A 19 -9.66 2.28 2.62
N LYS A 20 -10.08 2.96 3.70
CA LYS A 20 -11.28 2.62 4.49
C LYS A 20 -12.52 2.34 3.63
N PRO A 21 -12.90 3.18 2.64
CA PRO A 21 -14.10 2.92 1.84
C PRO A 21 -14.06 1.60 1.06
N LEU A 22 -12.87 1.16 0.61
CA LEU A 22 -12.70 -0.13 -0.04
C LEU A 22 -12.87 -1.29 0.94
N LEU A 23 -12.26 -1.16 2.12
CA LEU A 23 -12.18 -2.22 3.12
C LEU A 23 -13.50 -2.41 3.89
N GLU A 24 -14.29 -1.35 4.07
CA GLU A 24 -15.64 -1.46 4.66
C GLU A 24 -16.64 -2.19 3.74
N GLY A 25 -16.37 -2.21 2.43
CA GLY A 25 -17.24 -2.84 1.42
C GLY A 25 -16.99 -4.33 1.17
N ILE A 26 -16.15 -4.99 1.98
CA ILE A 26 -15.77 -6.40 1.81
C ILE A 26 -15.73 -7.14 3.15
N ASP A 27 -15.88 -8.46 3.11
CA ASP A 27 -15.82 -9.29 4.31
C ASP A 27 -14.37 -9.65 4.66
N TYR A 28 -13.57 -10.05 3.67
CA TYR A 28 -12.23 -10.57 3.85
C TYR A 28 -11.15 -9.70 3.20
N PRO A 29 -9.95 -9.58 3.82
CA PRO A 29 -8.88 -8.71 3.33
C PRO A 29 -8.49 -8.92 1.86
N TRP A 30 -8.40 -10.17 1.41
CA TRP A 30 -7.94 -10.51 0.06
C TRP A 30 -8.92 -10.07 -1.04
N GLU A 31 -10.18 -9.82 -0.71
CA GLU A 31 -11.17 -9.30 -1.66
C GLU A 31 -10.87 -7.86 -2.10
N ALA A 32 -10.03 -7.14 -1.35
CA ALA A 32 -9.55 -5.82 -1.75
C ALA A 32 -8.60 -5.91 -2.95
N LEU A 33 -7.69 -6.89 -2.95
CA LEU A 33 -6.56 -6.99 -3.89
C LEU A 33 -6.93 -6.85 -5.38
N PRO A 34 -7.98 -7.52 -5.91
CA PRO A 34 -8.37 -7.34 -7.31
C PRO A 34 -9.03 -5.97 -7.58
N LYS A 35 -9.47 -5.25 -6.54
CA LYS A 35 -10.20 -3.97 -6.61
C LYS A 35 -9.29 -2.75 -6.38
N ILE A 36 -8.08 -2.93 -5.84
CA ILE A 36 -7.17 -1.83 -5.44
C ILE A 36 -6.91 -0.88 -6.61
N LYS A 37 -6.62 -1.42 -7.79
CA LYS A 37 -6.24 -0.62 -8.96
C LYS A 37 -7.29 0.45 -9.28
N ASP A 38 -8.53 0.03 -9.48
CA ASP A 38 -9.63 0.92 -9.86
C ASP A 38 -10.01 1.84 -8.69
N PHE A 39 -9.95 1.32 -7.46
CA PHE A 39 -10.17 2.12 -6.25
C PHE A 39 -9.18 3.30 -6.14
N ILE A 40 -7.88 3.07 -6.38
CA ILE A 40 -6.87 4.14 -6.33
C ILE A 40 -7.15 5.20 -7.39
N ILE A 41 -7.53 4.79 -8.61
CA ILE A 41 -7.82 5.72 -9.70
C ILE A 41 -9.01 6.61 -9.36
N GLU A 42 -10.10 6.03 -8.84
CA GLU A 42 -11.29 6.81 -8.47
C GLU A 42 -11.06 7.68 -7.24
N LEU A 43 -10.41 7.15 -6.19
CA LEU A 43 -10.07 7.92 -5.00
C LEU A 43 -9.13 9.09 -5.35
N GLY A 44 -8.10 8.83 -6.16
CA GLY A 44 -7.10 9.81 -6.58
C GLY A 44 -7.70 11.06 -7.23
N LYS A 45 -8.77 10.90 -8.02
CA LYS A 45 -9.50 12.02 -8.65
C LYS A 45 -10.20 12.95 -7.66
N THR A 46 -10.42 12.47 -6.43
CA THR A 46 -11.13 13.21 -5.36
C THR A 46 -10.19 13.83 -4.32
N LEU A 47 -8.88 13.54 -4.41
CA LEU A 47 -7.90 14.05 -3.46
C LEU A 47 -7.76 15.56 -3.56
N ASP A 48 -7.65 16.20 -2.40
CA ASP A 48 -7.50 17.65 -2.29
C ASP A 48 -6.19 18.11 -2.98
N PRO A 49 -6.25 18.95 -4.04
CA PRO A 49 -5.07 19.44 -4.74
C PRO A 49 -4.19 20.37 -3.90
N ASP A 50 -4.68 20.88 -2.76
CA ASP A 50 -3.87 21.63 -1.81
C ASP A 50 -2.96 20.69 -1.00
N ILE A 51 -3.38 19.45 -0.78
CA ILE A 51 -2.63 18.43 -0.02
C ILE A 51 -1.80 17.54 -0.96
N PHE A 52 -2.37 17.12 -2.09
CA PHE A 52 -1.76 16.17 -3.03
C PHE A 52 -1.38 16.86 -4.34
N GLU A 53 -0.24 16.44 -4.91
CA GLU A 53 0.14 16.76 -6.28
C GLU A 53 0.16 15.49 -7.13
N GLN A 54 -0.04 15.65 -8.43
CA GLN A 54 0.02 14.54 -9.37
C GLN A 54 1.42 14.47 -9.98
N ARG A 55 2.14 13.35 -9.76
CA ARG A 55 3.53 13.14 -10.24
C ARG A 55 3.64 12.18 -11.44
N GLY A 56 2.52 11.90 -12.10
CA GLY A 56 2.44 11.02 -13.26
C GLY A 56 1.03 10.49 -13.49
N GLU A 57 0.85 9.62 -14.48
CA GLU A 57 -0.45 9.03 -14.79
C GLU A 57 -0.96 8.18 -13.61
N ASN A 58 -2.05 8.65 -12.99
CA ASN A 58 -2.64 8.04 -11.80
C ASN A 58 -1.69 7.92 -10.60
N ILE A 59 -0.75 8.86 -10.44
CA ILE A 59 0.17 8.91 -9.30
C ILE A 59 -0.08 10.18 -8.51
N TRP A 60 -0.59 10.05 -7.29
CA TRP A 60 -0.84 11.14 -6.36
C TRP A 60 0.10 11.04 -5.16
N VAL A 61 0.78 12.14 -4.86
CA VAL A 61 1.75 12.22 -3.77
C VAL A 61 1.41 13.42 -2.91
N ALA A 62 1.24 13.23 -1.61
CA ALA A 62 1.05 14.33 -0.69
C ALA A 62 2.29 15.24 -0.71
N LYS A 63 2.08 16.56 -0.73
CA LYS A 63 3.17 17.55 -0.78
C LYS A 63 4.10 17.48 0.44
N SER A 64 3.62 16.93 1.55
CA SER A 64 4.40 16.69 2.78
C SER A 64 5.16 15.34 2.78
N ALA A 65 4.93 14.47 1.79
CA ALA A 65 5.66 13.22 1.66
C ALA A 65 7.09 13.47 1.15
N THR A 66 8.05 12.72 1.68
CA THR A 66 9.43 12.75 1.21
C THR A 66 9.65 11.59 0.25
N VAL A 67 9.90 11.90 -1.03
CA VAL A 67 10.22 10.89 -2.04
C VAL A 67 11.59 11.22 -2.62
N PHE A 68 12.53 10.29 -2.49
CA PHE A 68 13.88 10.46 -3.02
C PHE A 68 13.91 10.28 -4.54
N GLU A 69 14.74 11.06 -5.23
CA GLU A 69 14.78 11.12 -6.70
C GLU A 69 15.04 9.77 -7.38
N SER A 70 15.80 8.88 -6.72
CA SER A 70 16.09 7.55 -7.27
C SER A 70 14.97 6.52 -7.07
N ALA A 71 13.89 6.87 -6.38
CA ALA A 71 12.73 6.00 -6.23
C ALA A 71 11.93 5.95 -7.55
N HIS A 72 11.54 4.76 -7.97
CA HIS A 72 10.63 4.57 -9.09
C HIS A 72 9.19 4.53 -8.61
N LEU A 73 8.34 5.36 -9.22
CA LEU A 73 6.91 5.44 -8.94
C LEU A 73 6.11 4.96 -10.16
N GLY A 74 5.57 3.74 -10.09
CA GLY A 74 4.61 3.21 -11.05
C GLY A 74 3.16 3.45 -10.59
N GLY A 75 2.30 3.87 -11.51
CA GLY A 75 0.87 4.10 -11.25
C GLY A 75 0.00 2.83 -11.44
N PRO A 76 -1.22 2.78 -10.88
CA PRO A 76 -1.80 3.81 -10.02
C PRO A 76 -1.24 3.75 -8.59
N LEU A 77 -1.00 4.91 -7.97
CA LEU A 77 -0.31 5.03 -6.69
C LEU A 77 -0.81 6.24 -5.90
N ILE A 78 -1.06 6.04 -4.60
CA ILE A 78 -1.27 7.13 -3.63
C ILE A 78 -0.19 7.03 -2.55
N ILE A 79 0.53 8.12 -2.33
CA ILE A 79 1.46 8.30 -1.20
C ILE A 79 0.90 9.41 -0.31
N CYS A 80 0.50 9.06 0.91
CA CYS A 80 -0.16 9.98 1.85
C CYS A 80 0.84 10.89 2.57
N GLU A 81 0.32 11.82 3.38
CA GLU A 81 1.09 12.82 4.11
C GLU A 81 2.20 12.19 4.96
N GLU A 82 3.32 12.91 5.09
CA GLU A 82 4.45 12.53 5.97
C GLU A 82 5.09 11.16 5.65
N ALA A 83 4.64 10.46 4.60
CA ALA A 83 5.24 9.20 4.17
C ALA A 83 6.64 9.43 3.61
N GLU A 84 7.51 8.42 3.76
CA GLU A 84 8.89 8.46 3.28
C GLU A 84 9.13 7.31 2.28
N VAL A 85 9.42 7.65 1.03
CA VAL A 85 9.82 6.69 -0.02
C VAL A 85 11.29 6.90 -0.33
N ARG A 86 12.12 6.00 0.21
CA ARG A 86 13.58 6.11 0.25
C ARG A 86 14.24 5.78 -1.10
N HIS A 87 15.53 6.09 -1.17
CA HIS A 87 16.38 5.82 -2.34
C HIS A 87 16.19 4.41 -2.90
N CYS A 88 16.06 4.32 -4.22
CA CYS A 88 15.96 3.06 -4.96
C CYS A 88 14.75 2.18 -4.57
N ALA A 89 13.74 2.71 -3.86
CA ALA A 89 12.46 2.03 -3.73
C ALA A 89 11.84 1.81 -5.12
N PHE A 90 11.24 0.65 -5.34
CA PHE A 90 10.64 0.26 -6.61
C PHE A 90 9.15 -0.02 -6.43
N ILE A 91 8.32 1.01 -6.57
CA ILE A 91 6.87 0.86 -6.46
C ILE A 91 6.32 0.59 -7.86
N ARG A 92 5.79 -0.63 -8.09
CA ARG A 92 5.27 -1.04 -9.40
C ARG A 92 3.88 -0.49 -9.72
N GLY A 93 3.17 -0.03 -8.68
CA GLY A 93 1.81 0.47 -8.78
C GLY A 93 0.76 -0.45 -8.17
N SER A 94 -0.49 0.00 -8.29
CA SER A 94 -1.62 -0.47 -7.49
C SER A 94 -1.28 -0.47 -6.00
N ALA A 95 -0.68 0.62 -5.51
CA ALA A 95 -0.20 0.71 -4.13
C ALA A 95 -0.71 1.95 -3.41
N ILE A 96 -1.00 1.78 -2.12
CA ILE A 96 -1.30 2.86 -1.18
C ILE A 96 -0.22 2.84 -0.10
N VAL A 97 0.46 3.97 0.06
CA VAL A 97 1.43 4.22 1.14
C VAL A 97 0.76 5.17 2.14
N GLY A 98 0.36 4.64 3.29
CA GLY A 98 -0.38 5.36 4.33
C GLY A 98 0.40 6.51 4.97
N LYS A 99 -0.30 7.32 5.78
CA LYS A 99 0.27 8.51 6.41
C LYS A 99 1.46 8.12 7.30
N GLY A 100 2.61 8.78 7.13
CA GLY A 100 3.82 8.50 7.91
C GLY A 100 4.41 7.10 7.69
N ALA A 101 3.98 6.37 6.66
CA ALA A 101 4.54 5.06 6.33
C ALA A 101 5.92 5.20 5.67
N VAL A 102 6.76 4.18 5.81
CA VAL A 102 8.13 4.15 5.27
C VAL A 102 8.26 3.04 4.24
N VAL A 103 8.55 3.41 3.00
CA VAL A 103 9.00 2.50 1.94
C VAL A 103 10.51 2.63 1.82
N GLY A 104 11.17 1.54 2.21
CA GLY A 104 12.59 1.46 2.44
C GLY A 104 13.49 1.50 1.22
N ASN A 105 14.80 1.57 1.49
CA ASN A 105 15.80 1.41 0.43
C ASN A 105 15.63 0.04 -0.24
N SER A 106 15.64 0.06 -1.57
CA SER A 106 15.52 -1.15 -2.42
C SER A 106 14.34 -2.03 -2.04
N THR A 107 13.27 -1.42 -1.53
CA THR A 107 12.02 -2.11 -1.23
C THR A 107 11.10 -2.04 -2.43
N GLU A 108 10.55 -3.20 -2.83
CA GLU A 108 9.59 -3.32 -3.92
C GLU A 108 8.18 -3.47 -3.37
N LEU A 109 7.26 -2.65 -3.89
CA LEU A 109 5.82 -2.75 -3.64
C LEU A 109 5.08 -3.11 -4.91
N LYS A 110 4.10 -4.01 -4.80
CA LYS A 110 3.17 -4.37 -5.88
C LYS A 110 1.81 -4.70 -5.30
N ASN A 111 0.74 -4.07 -5.81
CA ASN A 111 -0.64 -4.43 -5.46
C ASN A 111 -0.87 -4.53 -3.93
N SER A 112 -0.57 -3.45 -3.20
CA SER A 112 -0.49 -3.52 -1.74
C SER A 112 -1.06 -2.28 -1.04
N ILE A 113 -1.62 -2.48 0.15
CA ILE A 113 -2.10 -1.40 1.02
C ILE A 113 -1.23 -1.37 2.27
N LEU A 114 -0.50 -0.28 2.47
CA LEU A 114 0.18 0.02 3.72
C LEU A 114 -0.67 1.01 4.50
N PHE A 115 -1.07 0.63 5.71
CA PHE A 115 -1.77 1.51 6.63
C PHE A 115 -0.82 2.58 7.17
N ASP A 116 -1.38 3.54 7.91
CA ASP A 116 -0.61 4.62 8.52
C ASP A 116 0.51 4.08 9.41
N GLY A 117 1.68 4.72 9.32
CA GLY A 117 2.86 4.39 10.11
C GLY A 117 3.47 3.01 9.85
N VAL A 118 3.02 2.27 8.82
CA VAL A 118 3.65 1.00 8.43
C VAL A 118 5.08 1.23 7.97
N GLN A 119 5.99 0.33 8.34
CA GLN A 119 7.39 0.42 7.95
C GLN A 119 7.84 -0.86 7.24
N VAL A 120 8.30 -0.69 6.01
CA VAL A 120 8.95 -1.72 5.19
C VAL A 120 10.34 -1.20 4.79
N PRO A 121 11.27 -1.09 5.76
CA PRO A 121 12.36 -0.11 5.71
C PRO A 121 13.58 -0.55 4.91
N HIS A 122 13.79 -1.85 4.65
CA HIS A 122 15.05 -2.35 4.09
C HIS A 122 14.87 -3.64 3.27
N TYR A 123 15.12 -3.56 1.97
CA TYR A 123 15.20 -4.72 1.06
C TYR A 123 13.96 -5.63 1.12
N ASN A 124 12.78 -5.05 1.32
CA ASN A 124 11.54 -5.80 1.42
C ASN A 124 10.94 -6.03 0.03
N TYR A 125 10.19 -7.12 -0.12
CA TYR A 125 9.25 -7.30 -1.23
C TYR A 125 7.87 -7.52 -0.62
N ILE A 126 6.96 -6.60 -0.90
CA ILE A 126 5.58 -6.63 -0.42
C ILE A 126 4.67 -6.64 -1.66
N GLY A 127 4.18 -7.83 -1.97
CA GLY A 127 3.35 -8.11 -3.14
C GLY A 127 2.01 -8.66 -2.71
N ASP A 128 0.92 -8.14 -3.29
CA ASP A 128 -0.44 -8.67 -3.10
C ASP A 128 -0.82 -8.77 -1.60
N SER A 129 -0.54 -7.70 -0.85
CA SER A 129 -0.53 -7.70 0.62
C SER A 129 -1.20 -6.48 1.26
N ILE A 130 -1.74 -6.64 2.46
CA ILE A 130 -2.30 -5.57 3.28
C ILE A 130 -1.60 -5.58 4.64
N LEU A 131 -0.84 -4.53 4.93
CA LEU A 131 -0.14 -4.38 6.21
C LEU A 131 -0.90 -3.39 7.10
N GLY A 132 -1.33 -3.87 8.28
CA GLY A 132 -2.14 -3.10 9.22
C GLY A 132 -1.34 -2.01 9.95
N TYR A 133 -2.06 -1.12 10.63
CA TYR A 133 -1.51 0.06 11.32
C TYR A 133 -0.22 -0.22 12.10
N LYS A 134 0.82 0.58 11.87
CA LYS A 134 2.13 0.48 12.54
C LYS A 134 2.85 -0.87 12.45
N SER A 135 2.46 -1.74 11.50
CA SER A 135 3.22 -2.96 11.24
C SER A 135 4.64 -2.62 10.79
N HIS A 136 5.62 -3.39 11.27
CA HIS A 136 7.02 -3.23 10.91
C HIS A 136 7.56 -4.55 10.38
N THR A 137 8.16 -4.54 9.19
CA THR A 137 8.83 -5.72 8.63
C THR A 137 10.33 -5.62 8.83
N GLY A 138 10.95 -6.67 9.38
CA GLY A 138 12.40 -6.73 9.46
C GLY A 138 13.07 -6.67 8.09
N ALA A 139 14.35 -6.29 8.06
CA ALA A 139 15.12 -6.21 6.83
C ALA A 139 15.10 -7.54 6.05
N GLY A 140 14.89 -7.48 4.74
CA GLY A 140 14.86 -8.68 3.89
C GLY A 140 13.62 -9.56 4.05
N THR A 141 12.58 -9.10 4.77
CA THR A 141 11.30 -9.83 4.82
C THR A 141 10.61 -9.75 3.46
N ILE A 142 10.22 -10.92 2.93
CA ILE A 142 9.61 -11.10 1.62
C ILE A 142 8.24 -11.77 1.78
N THR A 143 7.20 -11.20 1.17
CA THR A 143 5.90 -11.87 1.04
C THR A 143 5.90 -12.74 -0.21
N SER A 144 5.67 -14.05 -0.07
CA SER A 144 5.42 -14.91 -1.23
C SER A 144 3.97 -14.74 -1.69
N ASN A 145 3.78 -14.37 -2.96
CA ASN A 145 2.48 -14.20 -3.60
C ASN A 145 2.19 -15.23 -4.71
N LEU A 146 3.03 -16.27 -4.81
CA LEU A 146 2.84 -17.39 -5.71
C LEU A 146 3.06 -18.70 -4.94
N LYS A 147 2.17 -19.67 -5.13
CA LYS A 147 2.32 -21.01 -4.57
C LYS A 147 3.44 -21.75 -5.32
N SER A 148 4.06 -22.75 -4.67
CA SER A 148 5.11 -23.57 -5.29
C SER A 148 4.62 -24.32 -6.54
N ASP A 149 3.33 -24.62 -6.61
CA ASP A 149 2.67 -25.24 -7.76
C ASP A 149 2.30 -24.24 -8.88
N LYS A 150 2.69 -22.97 -8.73
CA LYS A 150 2.41 -21.84 -9.63
C LYS A 150 0.92 -21.49 -9.78
N SER A 151 0.05 -22.07 -8.96
CA SER A 151 -1.35 -21.64 -8.91
C SER A 151 -1.48 -20.31 -8.15
N LEU A 152 -2.55 -19.58 -8.44
CA LEU A 152 -2.84 -18.34 -7.73
C LEU A 152 -3.16 -18.62 -6.26
N VAL A 153 -2.78 -17.69 -5.39
CA VAL A 153 -3.24 -17.65 -4.00
C VAL A 153 -4.71 -17.19 -4.02
N THR A 154 -5.62 -18.16 -4.11
CA THR A 154 -7.08 -17.98 -3.99
C THR A 154 -7.55 -18.13 -2.56
#